data_AF-A0A811N9R5-F1
#
_entry.id   AF-A0A811N9R5-F1
#
_cell.length_a   1.000
_cell.length_b   1.000
_cell.length_c   1.000
_cell.angle_alpha   90.00
_cell.angle_beta   90.00
_cell.angle_gamma   90.00
#
_symmetry.space_group_name_H-M   'P 1'
#
loop_
_entity.id
_entity.type
_entity.pdbx_description
1 polymer ?
#
loop_
_entity_poly.entity_id
_entity_poly.type
_entity_poly.pdbx_seq_one_letter_code
_entity_poly.pdbx_strand_id
1 'polypeptide(L)'
;MPDDLLVCLVGNMITEERLPTYMTMGNQVGAAEGVNDTTGCDDHGWARWLHGWTAENCHGDLLNRYLYLCGHVDMRQVERMVHHLLRRGMSMLEPSCPYHGFIYGAFQERAATFVSHAHSAKRTMLHGDAYLAKLCGVTAADEKRHEVAYTRVVARSFEGDPDSVVRALAVVMRAKVTMPGERMTDGRDDNLFDRFSTVAQRAGVYTAADYGDMVEHFVRRWKVAELEGLSGEGRRAQDYVCGLPRKIRRMEELAHDRTAQKEAQSVRISWVFDRPVRLH
;
A
#
# COMPACT_ATOMS: atom_id res chain seq x y z
N MET A 1 6.57 -5.47 23.15
CA MET A 1 6.74 -4.98 21.76
C MET A 1 7.51 -3.67 21.77
N PRO A 2 8.53 -3.47 20.91
CA PRO A 2 9.23 -2.19 20.81
C PRO A 2 8.36 -1.10 20.15
N ASP A 3 8.58 0.15 20.53
CA ASP A 3 7.81 1.30 20.02
C ASP A 3 7.91 1.45 18.50
N ASP A 4 9.07 1.12 17.91
CA ASP A 4 9.29 1.11 16.46
C ASP A 4 8.22 0.26 15.72
N LEU A 5 7.91 -0.92 16.25
CA LEU A 5 6.92 -1.82 15.67
C LEU A 5 5.49 -1.41 16.00
N LEU A 6 5.26 -0.79 17.17
CA LEU A 6 3.95 -0.22 17.49
C LEU A 6 3.59 0.93 16.55
N VAL A 7 4.55 1.79 16.22
CA VAL A 7 4.37 2.86 15.22
C VAL A 7 4.03 2.28 13.85
N CYS A 8 4.70 1.20 13.44
CA CYS A 8 4.39 0.51 12.18
C CYS A 8 2.96 -0.06 12.19
N LEU A 9 2.58 -0.74 13.28
CA LEU A 9 1.25 -1.32 13.45
C LEU A 9 0.14 -0.27 13.46
N VAL A 10 0.38 0.87 14.13
CA VAL A 10 -0.54 2.01 14.13
C VAL A 10 -0.67 2.60 12.73
N GLY A 11 0.43 2.77 12.00
CA GLY A 11 0.39 3.24 10.62
C GLY A 11 -0.42 2.32 9.71
N ASN A 12 -0.20 1.00 9.81
CA ASN A 12 -1.00 0.01 9.09
C ASN A 12 -2.49 0.12 9.46
N MET A 13 -2.82 0.16 10.75
CA MET A 13 -4.21 0.27 11.20
C MET A 13 -4.89 1.54 10.67
N ILE A 14 -4.22 2.69 10.77
CA ILE A 14 -4.75 3.97 10.27
C ILE A 14 -4.99 3.88 8.76
N THR A 15 -4.13 3.19 7.99
CA THR A 15 -4.39 2.98 6.56
C THR A 15 -5.56 2.05 6.30
N GLU A 16 -5.82 1.04 7.12
CA GLU A 16 -7.01 0.16 6.98
C GLU A 16 -8.32 0.90 7.29
N GLU A 17 -8.34 1.76 8.31
CA GLU A 17 -9.52 2.56 8.69
C GLU A 17 -9.99 3.55 7.60
N ARG A 18 -9.24 3.68 6.50
CA ARG A 18 -9.60 4.53 5.35
C ARG A 18 -10.52 3.84 4.36
N LEU A 19 -11.06 2.68 4.71
CA LEU A 19 -11.97 1.91 3.87
C LEU A 19 -13.03 2.74 3.12
N PRO A 20 -13.70 3.76 3.71
CA PRO A 20 -14.64 4.61 2.97
C PRO A 20 -14.01 5.36 1.79
N THR A 21 -12.75 5.77 1.92
CA THR A 21 -11.99 6.42 0.85
C THR A 21 -11.70 5.42 -0.27
N TYR A 22 -11.26 4.21 0.07
CA TYR A 22 -10.93 3.19 -0.93
C TYR A 22 -12.16 2.70 -1.68
N MET A 23 -13.28 2.49 -1.00
CA MET A 23 -14.55 2.15 -1.65
C MET A 23 -14.97 3.26 -2.62
N THR A 24 -14.87 4.52 -2.23
CA THR A 24 -15.17 5.67 -3.10
C THR A 24 -14.28 5.67 -4.35
N MET A 25 -12.98 5.42 -4.18
CA MET A 25 -12.02 5.39 -5.29
C MET A 25 -12.28 4.20 -6.23
N GLY A 26 -12.55 3.01 -5.68
CA GLY A 26 -12.95 1.86 -6.47
C GLY A 26 -14.21 2.14 -7.28
N ASN A 27 -15.20 2.81 -6.67
CA ASN A 27 -16.41 3.19 -7.38
C ASN A 27 -16.14 4.20 -8.51
N GLN A 28 -15.24 5.16 -8.30
CA GLN A 28 -14.82 6.12 -9.34
C GLN A 28 -14.09 5.46 -10.51
N VAL A 29 -13.27 4.44 -10.25
CA VAL A 29 -12.63 3.64 -11.32
C VAL A 29 -13.70 2.95 -12.16
N GLY A 30 -14.73 2.38 -11.52
CA GLY A 30 -15.88 1.81 -12.22
C GLY A 30 -16.63 2.84 -13.08
N ALA A 31 -16.69 4.10 -12.65
CA ALA A 31 -17.45 5.14 -13.35
C ALA A 31 -16.83 5.52 -14.70
N ALA A 32 -15.50 5.49 -14.80
CA ALA A 32 -14.79 5.71 -16.06
C ALA A 32 -15.19 4.67 -17.13
N GLU A 33 -15.55 3.47 -16.70
CA GLU A 33 -15.96 2.34 -17.55
C GLU A 33 -17.49 2.14 -17.60
N GLY A 34 -18.26 3.01 -16.95
CA GLY A 34 -19.72 2.88 -16.87
C GLY A 34 -20.21 1.67 -16.06
N VAL A 35 -19.37 1.12 -15.19
CA VAL A 35 -19.69 -0.02 -14.30
C VAL A 35 -19.63 0.38 -12.83
N ASN A 36 -19.75 1.66 -12.49
CA ASN A 36 -19.85 2.09 -11.10
C ASN A 36 -21.17 1.65 -10.47
N ASP A 37 -21.12 1.39 -9.18
CA ASP A 37 -22.31 1.26 -8.37
C ASP A 37 -22.95 2.63 -8.20
N THR A 38 -24.15 2.77 -8.75
CA THR A 38 -24.95 4.00 -8.74
C THR A 38 -25.99 4.02 -7.63
N THR A 39 -26.39 2.86 -7.13
CA THR A 39 -27.48 2.70 -6.18
C THR A 39 -27.00 2.36 -4.78
N GLY A 40 -25.75 1.90 -4.63
CA GLY A 40 -25.21 1.30 -3.42
C GLY A 40 -25.64 -0.15 -3.22
N CYS A 41 -26.37 -0.73 -4.18
CA CYS A 41 -26.85 -2.10 -4.17
C CYS A 41 -26.90 -2.74 -5.57
N ASP A 42 -26.10 -2.24 -6.52
CA ASP A 42 -26.07 -2.80 -7.86
C ASP A 42 -25.53 -4.24 -7.88
N ASP A 43 -26.13 -5.10 -8.70
CA ASP A 43 -25.86 -6.56 -8.72
C ASP A 43 -24.81 -7.00 -9.76
N HIS A 44 -24.25 -6.07 -10.53
CA HIS A 44 -23.24 -6.40 -11.54
C HIS A 44 -21.90 -6.80 -10.88
N GLY A 45 -21.06 -7.51 -11.64
CA GLY A 45 -19.84 -8.13 -11.12
C GLY A 45 -18.91 -7.19 -10.35
N TRP A 46 -18.72 -5.96 -10.86
CA TRP A 46 -17.91 -4.94 -10.18
C TRP A 46 -18.48 -4.46 -8.84
N ALA A 47 -19.77 -4.13 -8.76
CA ALA A 47 -20.40 -3.68 -7.52
C ALA A 47 -20.36 -4.79 -6.46
N ARG A 48 -20.69 -6.04 -6.83
CA ARG A 48 -20.56 -7.18 -5.91
C ARG A 48 -19.12 -7.41 -5.44
N TRP A 49 -18.14 -7.26 -6.34
CA TRP A 49 -16.73 -7.34 -5.96
C TRP A 49 -16.36 -6.24 -4.97
N LEU A 50 -16.71 -4.98 -5.27
CA LEU A 50 -16.41 -3.84 -4.42
C LEU A 50 -17.05 -4.00 -3.03
N HIS A 51 -18.31 -4.45 -2.96
CA HIS A 51 -18.99 -4.76 -1.70
C HIS A 51 -18.33 -5.89 -0.93
N GLY A 52 -18.01 -7.01 -1.59
CA GLY A 52 -17.35 -8.14 -0.95
C GLY A 52 -15.95 -7.78 -0.44
N TRP A 53 -15.15 -7.12 -1.27
CA TRP A 53 -13.83 -6.60 -0.91
C TRP A 53 -13.92 -5.64 0.28
N THR A 54 -14.87 -4.71 0.27
CA THR A 54 -15.07 -3.76 1.36
C THR A 54 -15.45 -4.48 2.66
N ALA A 55 -16.33 -5.48 2.58
CA ALA A 55 -16.76 -6.25 3.74
C ALA A 55 -15.64 -7.15 4.32
N GLU A 56 -14.74 -7.66 3.48
CA GLU A 56 -13.58 -8.43 3.92
C GLU A 56 -12.51 -7.53 4.59
N ASN A 57 -12.40 -6.27 4.16
CA ASN A 57 -11.41 -5.30 4.67
C ASN A 57 -11.81 -4.61 5.98
N CYS A 58 -12.56 -5.28 6.84
CA CYS A 58 -12.72 -4.90 8.25
C CYS A 58 -11.44 -5.19 9.08
N HIS A 59 -10.27 -5.13 8.46
CA HIS A 59 -8.98 -5.34 9.12
C HIS A 59 -8.64 -4.22 10.10
N GLY A 60 -9.05 -2.99 9.79
CA GLY A 60 -8.92 -1.83 10.69
C GLY A 60 -9.56 -2.10 12.04
N ASP A 61 -10.78 -2.63 12.04
CA ASP A 61 -11.57 -3.02 13.21
C ASP A 61 -10.80 -3.97 14.15
N LEU A 62 -10.11 -4.96 13.58
CA LEU A 62 -9.33 -5.94 14.31
C LEU A 62 -8.08 -5.31 14.94
N LEU A 63 -7.33 -4.56 14.14
CA LEU A 63 -6.11 -3.88 14.59
C LEU A 63 -6.41 -2.79 15.62
N ASN A 64 -7.51 -2.06 15.45
CA ASN A 64 -8.00 -1.03 16.35
C ASN A 64 -8.31 -1.60 17.73
N ARG A 65 -9.11 -2.67 17.81
CA ARG A 65 -9.42 -3.35 19.07
C ARG A 65 -8.16 -3.89 19.75
N TYR A 66 -7.23 -4.46 18.98
CA TYR A 66 -5.95 -4.91 19.52
C TYR A 66 -5.14 -3.74 20.11
N LEU A 67 -4.98 -2.65 19.36
CA LEU A 67 -4.23 -1.46 19.78
C LEU A 67 -4.86 -0.80 21.01
N TYR A 68 -6.19 -0.74 21.07
CA TYR A 68 -6.93 -0.26 22.24
C TYR A 68 -6.63 -1.11 23.49
N LEU A 69 -6.73 -2.44 23.37
CA LEU A 69 -6.51 -3.36 24.50
C LEU A 69 -5.05 -3.45 24.92
N CYS A 70 -4.10 -3.22 24.01
CA CYS A 70 -2.69 -3.32 24.36
C CYS A 70 -2.26 -2.21 25.33
N GLY A 71 -2.91 -1.05 25.33
CA GLY A 71 -2.63 0.05 26.26
C GLY A 71 -1.27 0.75 26.07
N HIS A 72 -0.53 0.42 25.00
CA HIS A 72 0.80 0.99 24.73
C HIS A 72 0.76 2.17 23.74
N VAL A 73 -0.42 2.54 23.23
CA VAL A 73 -0.61 3.61 22.24
C VAL A 73 -1.64 4.64 22.71
N ASP A 74 -1.49 5.89 22.28
CA ASP A 74 -2.44 6.96 22.54
C ASP A 74 -3.59 6.90 21.53
N MET A 75 -4.64 6.14 21.86
CA MET A 75 -5.80 5.95 20.99
C MET A 75 -6.49 7.26 20.63
N ARG A 76 -6.46 8.28 21.50
CA ARG A 76 -7.05 9.59 21.19
C ARG A 76 -6.32 10.26 20.03
N GLN A 77 -4.99 10.17 20.01
CA GLN A 77 -4.19 10.73 18.92
C GLN A 77 -4.35 9.91 17.63
N VAL A 78 -4.48 8.59 17.73
CA VAL A 78 -4.72 7.70 16.60
C VAL A 78 -6.09 7.95 15.95
N GLU A 79 -7.17 8.03 16.74
CA GLU A 79 -8.52 8.32 16.24
C GLU A 79 -8.62 9.70 15.59
N ARG A 80 -7.97 10.72 16.19
CA ARG A 80 -7.87 12.06 15.59
C ARG A 80 -7.17 12.02 14.23
N MET A 81 -6.10 11.23 14.14
CA MET A 81 -5.37 11.03 12.88
C MET A 81 -6.27 10.39 11.82
N VAL A 82 -7.02 9.33 12.16
CA VAL A 82 -8.01 8.72 11.25
C VAL A 82 -9.00 9.77 10.73
N HIS A 83 -9.55 10.61 11.63
CA HIS A 83 -10.45 11.69 11.24
C HIS A 83 -9.80 12.73 10.31
N HIS A 84 -8.56 13.14 10.59
CA HIS A 84 -7.84 14.07 9.73
C HIS A 84 -7.58 13.48 8.34
N LEU A 85 -7.20 12.21 8.30
CA LEU A 85 -6.84 11.51 7.08
C LEU A 85 -8.06 11.23 6.19
N LEU A 86 -9.20 10.85 6.79
CA LEU A 86 -10.48 10.73 6.08
C LEU A 86 -10.93 12.07 5.51
N ARG A 87 -10.85 13.16 6.28
CA ARG A 87 -11.23 14.51 5.82
C ARG A 87 -10.34 15.04 4.70
N ARG A 88 -9.05 14.72 4.73
CA ARG A 88 -8.09 15.12 3.69
C ARG A 88 -8.23 14.30 2.40
N GLY A 89 -8.92 13.17 2.48
CA GLY A 89 -9.13 12.24 1.37
C GLY A 89 -7.81 11.71 0.80
N MET A 90 -7.90 11.19 -0.41
CA MET A 90 -6.76 10.75 -1.21
C MET A 90 -6.94 11.24 -2.64
N SER A 91 -5.84 11.64 -3.27
CA SER A 91 -5.82 11.81 -4.72
C SER A 91 -4.99 10.67 -5.30
N MET A 92 -5.61 9.83 -6.12
CA MET A 92 -4.86 9.00 -7.07
C MET A 92 -4.37 9.89 -8.22
N LEU A 93 -3.44 9.36 -9.01
CA LEU A 93 -3.11 9.94 -10.30
C LEU A 93 -4.40 10.07 -11.11
N GLU A 94 -4.63 11.22 -11.74
CA GLU A 94 -5.79 11.40 -12.62
C GLU A 94 -5.75 10.32 -13.71
N PRO A 95 -6.75 9.42 -13.76
CA PRO A 95 -6.68 8.26 -14.62
C PRO A 95 -6.86 8.70 -16.07
N SER A 96 -5.76 8.71 -16.83
CA SER A 96 -5.84 8.85 -18.30
C SER A 96 -6.37 7.57 -18.97
N CYS A 97 -6.53 6.49 -18.21
CA CYS A 97 -6.96 5.18 -18.70
C CYS A 97 -7.58 4.37 -17.54
N PRO A 98 -8.66 3.61 -17.79
CA PRO A 98 -9.33 2.77 -16.78
C PRO A 98 -8.42 1.73 -16.13
N TYR A 99 -7.39 1.25 -16.85
CA TYR A 99 -6.45 0.26 -16.32
C TYR A 99 -5.62 0.79 -15.14
N HIS A 100 -5.51 2.12 -14.98
CA HIS A 100 -4.73 2.73 -13.90
C HIS A 100 -5.22 2.28 -12.53
N GLY A 101 -6.54 2.24 -12.32
CA GLY A 101 -7.14 1.87 -11.04
C GLY A 101 -6.85 0.42 -10.66
N PHE A 102 -7.01 -0.51 -11.60
CA PHE A 102 -6.75 -1.94 -11.37
C PHE A 102 -5.27 -2.24 -11.15
N ILE A 103 -4.38 -1.58 -11.91
CA ILE A 103 -2.94 -1.69 -11.72
C ILE A 103 -2.58 -1.14 -10.34
N TYR A 104 -3.03 0.07 -10.00
CA TYR A 104 -2.77 0.68 -8.70
C TYR A 104 -3.27 -0.21 -7.55
N GLY A 105 -4.48 -0.77 -7.65
CA GLY A 105 -5.03 -1.72 -6.69
C GLY A 105 -4.13 -2.95 -6.53
N ALA A 106 -3.76 -3.63 -7.62
CA ALA A 106 -2.85 -4.78 -7.56
C ALA A 106 -1.54 -4.46 -6.82
N PHE A 107 -0.95 -3.29 -7.09
CA PHE A 107 0.27 -2.86 -6.43
C PHE A 107 0.04 -2.56 -4.94
N GLN A 108 -1.04 -1.88 -4.56
CA GLN A 108 -1.33 -1.56 -3.16
C GLN A 108 -1.55 -2.81 -2.30
N GLU A 109 -2.38 -3.75 -2.77
CA GLU A 109 -2.71 -5.02 -2.11
C GLU A 109 -1.46 -5.87 -1.82
N ARG A 110 -0.44 -5.74 -2.67
CA ARG A 110 0.86 -6.39 -2.46
C ARG A 110 1.77 -5.56 -1.55
N ALA A 111 1.85 -4.25 -1.81
CA ALA A 111 2.77 -3.30 -1.20
C ALA A 111 2.44 -2.95 0.25
N ALA A 112 1.32 -2.26 0.41
CA ALA A 112 0.97 -1.58 1.64
C ALA A 112 0.43 -2.58 2.66
N THR A 113 -0.10 -3.71 2.20
CA THR A 113 -0.89 -4.59 3.04
C THR A 113 -0.29 -6.00 3.13
N PHE A 114 -0.15 -6.79 2.05
CA PHE A 114 0.42 -8.15 2.18
C PHE A 114 1.84 -8.15 2.78
N VAL A 115 2.80 -7.43 2.17
CA VAL A 115 4.19 -7.44 2.63
C VAL A 115 4.31 -6.82 4.02
N SER A 116 3.67 -5.67 4.24
CA SER A 116 3.69 -4.97 5.53
C SER A 116 3.12 -5.82 6.66
N HIS A 117 1.97 -6.45 6.46
CA HIS A 117 1.34 -7.32 7.47
C HIS A 117 2.13 -8.63 7.66
N ALA A 118 2.65 -9.24 6.60
CA ALA A 118 3.48 -10.44 6.71
C ALA A 118 4.79 -10.19 7.47
N HIS A 119 5.47 -9.07 7.20
CA HIS A 119 6.67 -8.66 7.94
C HIS A 119 6.34 -8.30 9.40
N SER A 120 5.23 -7.60 9.62
CA SER A 120 4.73 -7.31 10.97
C SER A 120 4.44 -8.60 11.74
N ALA A 121 3.81 -9.60 11.12
CA ALA A 121 3.54 -10.91 11.71
C ALA A 121 4.84 -11.63 12.11
N LYS A 122 5.83 -11.65 11.22
CA LYS A 122 7.13 -12.27 11.50
C LYS A 122 7.85 -11.59 12.66
N ARG A 123 7.84 -10.25 12.70
CA ARG A 123 8.53 -9.47 13.73
C ARG A 123 7.85 -9.55 15.08
N THR A 124 6.53 -9.51 15.12
CA THR A 124 5.74 -9.67 16.35
C THR A 124 5.96 -11.05 16.97
N MET A 125 6.04 -12.11 16.14
CA MET A 125 6.41 -13.45 16.58
C MET A 125 7.81 -13.49 17.22
N LEU A 126 8.81 -12.80 16.64
CA LEU A 126 10.16 -12.70 17.23
C LEU A 126 10.17 -12.03 18.61
N HIS A 127 9.21 -11.14 18.88
CA HIS A 127 9.03 -10.49 20.17
C HIS A 127 8.10 -11.24 21.13
N GLY A 128 7.70 -12.48 20.78
CA GLY A 128 6.92 -13.36 21.64
C GLY A 128 5.41 -13.15 21.61
N ASP A 129 4.90 -12.30 20.71
CA ASP A 129 3.46 -12.05 20.59
C ASP A 129 2.84 -12.91 19.48
N ALA A 130 2.53 -14.15 19.82
CA ALA A 130 1.94 -15.11 18.89
C ALA A 130 0.52 -14.73 18.45
N TYR A 131 -0.23 -14.02 19.29
CA TYR A 131 -1.60 -13.61 18.96
C TYR A 131 -1.59 -12.50 17.92
N LEU A 132 -0.81 -11.44 18.13
CA LEU A 132 -0.66 -10.37 17.15
C LEU A 132 -0.09 -10.90 15.82
N ALA A 133 0.88 -11.80 15.89
CA ALA A 133 1.42 -12.45 14.69
C ALA A 133 0.34 -13.20 13.90
N LYS A 134 -0.57 -13.90 14.60
CA LYS A 134 -1.71 -14.56 13.97
C LYS A 134 -2.67 -13.55 13.35
N LEU A 135 -2.98 -12.45 14.02
CA LEU A 135 -3.88 -11.40 13.48
C LEU A 135 -3.31 -10.80 12.19
N CYS A 136 -2.05 -10.35 12.22
CA CYS A 136 -1.37 -9.84 11.03
C CYS A 136 -1.27 -10.89 9.91
N GLY A 137 -1.08 -12.16 10.25
CA GLY A 137 -1.04 -13.26 9.29
C GLY A 137 -2.39 -13.54 8.60
N VAL A 138 -3.51 -13.42 9.33
CA VAL A 138 -4.86 -13.55 8.76
C VAL A 138 -5.12 -12.39 7.81
N THR A 139 -4.86 -11.15 8.23
CA THR A 139 -4.95 -9.98 7.36
C THR A 139 -4.13 -10.17 6.09
N ALA A 140 -2.85 -10.53 6.21
CA ALA A 140 -2.01 -10.80 5.04
C ALA A 140 -2.58 -11.89 4.10
N ALA A 141 -3.26 -12.90 4.63
CA ALA A 141 -3.89 -13.93 3.79
C ALA A 141 -5.04 -13.37 2.95
N ASP A 142 -5.81 -12.43 3.48
CA ASP A 142 -6.91 -11.75 2.79
C ASP A 142 -6.37 -10.87 1.66
N GLU A 143 -5.39 -10.03 1.97
CA GLU A 143 -4.69 -9.14 1.03
C GLU A 143 -4.10 -9.91 -0.16
N LYS A 144 -3.57 -11.11 0.09
CA LYS A 144 -3.08 -11.98 -0.98
C LYS A 144 -4.19 -12.46 -1.91
N ARG A 145 -5.40 -12.70 -1.40
CA ARG A 145 -6.55 -13.09 -2.23
C ARG A 145 -7.01 -11.90 -3.08
N HIS A 146 -7.00 -10.69 -2.51
CA HIS A 146 -7.33 -9.45 -3.22
C HIS A 146 -6.28 -9.14 -4.30
N GLU A 147 -4.98 -9.25 -4.00
CA GLU A 147 -3.88 -9.16 -4.99
C GLU A 147 -4.16 -10.08 -6.19
N VAL A 148 -4.49 -11.35 -5.94
CA VAL A 148 -4.74 -12.33 -7.00
C VAL A 148 -5.92 -11.93 -7.87
N ALA A 149 -6.99 -11.38 -7.29
CA ALA A 149 -8.14 -10.91 -8.05
C ALA A 149 -7.77 -9.75 -8.98
N TYR A 150 -7.16 -8.67 -8.46
CA TYR A 150 -6.73 -7.54 -9.29
C TYR A 150 -5.68 -7.95 -10.34
N THR A 151 -4.74 -8.83 -9.98
CA THR A 151 -3.74 -9.37 -10.90
C THR A 151 -4.39 -10.10 -12.08
N ARG A 152 -5.47 -10.86 -11.84
CA ARG A 152 -6.22 -11.55 -12.89
C ARG A 152 -6.96 -10.58 -13.80
N VAL A 153 -7.55 -9.53 -13.25
CA VAL A 153 -8.21 -8.47 -14.04
C VAL A 153 -7.21 -7.84 -15.00
N VAL A 154 -6.06 -7.39 -14.49
CA VAL A 154 -5.00 -6.78 -15.32
C VAL A 154 -4.44 -7.76 -16.35
N ALA A 155 -4.26 -9.04 -15.98
CA ALA A 155 -3.82 -10.07 -16.92
C ALA A 155 -4.81 -10.25 -18.08
N ARG A 156 -6.12 -10.24 -17.79
CA ARG A 156 -7.17 -10.30 -18.82
C ARG A 156 -7.19 -9.03 -19.69
N SER A 157 -6.89 -7.86 -19.12
CA SER A 157 -6.73 -6.63 -19.89
C SER A 157 -5.57 -6.70 -20.89
N PHE A 158 -4.44 -7.30 -20.51
CA PHE A 158 -3.29 -7.50 -21.42
C PHE A 158 -3.62 -8.39 -22.63
N GLU A 159 -4.55 -9.33 -22.51
CA GLU A 159 -4.99 -10.17 -23.64
C GLU A 159 -5.82 -9.39 -24.66
N GLY A 160 -6.52 -8.34 -24.24
CA GLY A 160 -7.37 -7.51 -25.10
C GLY A 160 -6.66 -6.30 -25.69
N ASP A 161 -5.90 -5.56 -24.87
CA ASP A 161 -5.21 -4.33 -25.28
C ASP A 161 -3.83 -4.22 -24.61
N PRO A 162 -2.83 -5.00 -25.08
CA PRO A 162 -1.52 -5.03 -24.46
C PRO A 162 -0.79 -3.67 -24.54
N ASP A 163 -1.05 -2.87 -25.57
CA ASP A 163 -0.38 -1.58 -25.79
C ASP A 163 -0.83 -0.51 -24.78
N SER A 164 -2.15 -0.35 -24.60
CA SER A 164 -2.65 0.63 -23.63
C SER A 164 -2.34 0.20 -22.21
N VAL A 165 -2.41 -1.10 -21.90
CA VAL A 165 -2.16 -1.61 -20.54
C VAL A 165 -0.67 -1.45 -20.17
N VAL A 166 0.27 -1.71 -21.07
CA VAL A 166 1.71 -1.49 -20.76
C VAL A 166 2.03 0.00 -20.60
N ARG A 167 1.38 0.87 -21.36
CA ARG A 167 1.52 2.33 -21.22
C ARG A 167 0.97 2.81 -19.88
N ALA A 168 -0.22 2.34 -19.51
CA ALA A 168 -0.84 2.57 -18.20
C ALA A 168 0.09 2.11 -17.06
N LEU A 169 0.66 0.91 -17.16
CA LEU A 169 1.61 0.39 -16.18
C LEU A 169 2.83 1.31 -16.05
N ALA A 170 3.42 1.76 -17.15
CA ALA A 170 4.54 2.68 -17.12
C ALA A 170 4.17 4.03 -16.48
N VAL A 171 2.96 4.54 -16.70
CA VAL A 171 2.48 5.78 -16.07
C VAL A 171 2.36 5.63 -14.56
N VAL A 172 1.72 4.56 -14.08
CA VAL A 172 1.60 4.27 -12.64
C VAL A 172 2.99 4.12 -12.00
N MET A 173 3.92 3.45 -12.67
CA MET A 173 5.29 3.28 -12.19
C MET A 173 6.08 4.60 -12.16
N ARG A 174 5.90 5.49 -13.14
CA ARG A 174 6.56 6.81 -13.18
C ARG A 174 6.06 7.76 -12.11
N ALA A 175 4.75 7.75 -11.88
CA ALA A 175 4.12 8.52 -10.81
C ALA A 175 4.63 8.14 -9.43
N LYS A 176 5.24 6.94 -9.31
CA LYS A 176 5.43 6.18 -8.07
C LYS A 176 4.07 5.82 -7.50
N VAL A 177 3.94 4.60 -6.97
CA VAL A 177 2.68 4.19 -6.36
C VAL A 177 2.49 5.02 -5.08
N THR A 178 1.62 6.04 -5.16
CA THR A 178 1.32 6.93 -4.03
C THR A 178 0.80 6.11 -2.87
N MET A 179 1.44 6.22 -1.71
CA MET A 179 1.02 5.49 -0.52
C MET A 179 -0.26 6.11 0.04
N PRO A 180 -1.26 5.31 0.46
CA PRO A 180 -2.49 5.82 1.04
C PRO A 180 -2.25 6.75 2.25
N GLY A 181 -1.21 6.47 3.04
CA GLY A 181 -0.83 7.26 4.20
C GLY A 181 -0.16 8.61 3.90
N GLU A 182 0.08 9.00 2.65
CA GLU A 182 0.89 10.19 2.30
C GLU A 182 0.40 11.48 2.98
N ARG A 183 -0.91 11.62 3.19
CA ARG A 183 -1.52 12.82 3.80
C ARG A 183 -1.71 12.75 5.32
N MET A 184 -1.07 11.79 5.99
CA MET A 184 -1.12 11.62 7.45
C MET A 184 -0.63 12.88 8.18
N THR A 185 -1.42 13.37 9.13
CA THR A 185 -1.04 14.45 10.05
C THR A 185 -1.69 14.28 11.43
N ASP A 186 -0.93 14.49 12.49
CA ASP A 186 -1.45 14.53 13.86
C ASP A 186 -1.84 15.95 14.31
N GLY A 187 -1.79 16.91 13.38
CA GLY A 187 -2.00 18.33 13.61
C GLY A 187 -0.83 19.05 14.28
N ARG A 188 0.30 18.37 14.48
CA ARG A 188 1.55 18.93 15.05
C ARG A 188 2.73 18.78 14.08
N ASP A 189 2.74 17.70 13.32
CA ASP A 189 3.80 17.32 12.40
C ASP A 189 3.26 17.11 10.99
N ASP A 190 3.70 17.99 10.07
CA ASP A 190 3.33 17.91 8.65
C ASP A 190 4.14 16.85 7.88
N ASN A 191 5.25 16.36 8.44
CA ASN A 191 6.11 15.35 7.82
C ASN A 191 5.97 13.98 8.49
N LEU A 192 4.82 13.73 9.12
CA LEU A 192 4.58 12.51 9.90
C LEU A 192 4.64 11.25 9.03
N PHE A 193 4.16 11.32 7.78
CA PHE A 193 4.27 10.21 6.83
C PHE A 193 5.73 9.84 6.54
N ASP A 194 6.60 10.82 6.28
CA ASP A 194 8.02 10.58 5.99
C ASP A 194 8.75 9.97 7.20
N ARG A 195 8.42 10.43 8.41
CA ARG A 195 8.93 9.88 9.67
C ARG A 195 8.45 8.45 9.87
N PHE A 196 7.15 8.19 9.68
CA PHE A 196 6.58 6.84 9.72
C PHE A 196 7.24 5.91 8.70
N SER A 197 7.38 6.35 7.46
CA SER A 197 8.01 5.59 6.38
C SER A 197 9.46 5.24 6.71
N THR A 198 10.21 6.18 7.29
CA THR A 198 11.58 5.95 7.76
C THR A 198 11.63 4.93 8.89
N VAL A 199 10.70 5.01 9.86
CA VAL A 199 10.59 4.02 10.94
C VAL A 199 10.24 2.64 10.36
N ALA A 200 9.29 2.54 9.43
CA ALA A 200 8.89 1.30 8.79
C ALA A 200 10.02 0.66 7.99
N GLN A 201 10.84 1.48 7.30
CA GLN A 201 12.02 1.01 6.59
C GLN A 201 13.11 0.50 7.53
N ARG A 202 13.45 1.24 8.61
CA ARG A 202 14.44 0.82 9.60
C ARG A 202 13.97 -0.41 10.38
N ALA A 203 12.70 -0.43 10.76
CA ALA A 203 12.04 -1.56 11.37
C ALA A 203 11.74 -2.66 10.35
N GLY A 204 12.20 -2.56 9.10
CA GLY A 204 12.03 -3.49 7.97
C GLY A 204 10.67 -4.17 7.91
N VAL A 205 9.62 -3.37 8.12
CA VAL A 205 8.23 -3.74 7.87
C VAL A 205 7.91 -3.54 6.40
N TYR A 206 8.34 -2.40 5.83
CA TYR A 206 8.26 -2.12 4.41
C TYR A 206 9.47 -1.29 3.97
N THR A 207 10.19 -1.77 2.97
CA THR A 207 11.46 -1.21 2.51
C THR A 207 11.44 -0.85 1.02
N ALA A 208 12.44 -0.09 0.57
CA ALA A 208 12.60 0.19 -0.85
C ALA A 208 12.90 -1.08 -1.66
N ALA A 209 13.57 -2.08 -1.08
CA ALA A 209 13.79 -3.40 -1.67
C ALA A 209 12.45 -4.08 -1.97
N ASP A 210 11.53 -4.06 -0.99
CA ASP A 210 10.21 -4.67 -1.14
C ASP A 210 9.44 -4.06 -2.32
N TYR A 211 9.56 -2.74 -2.52
CA TYR A 211 9.00 -2.07 -3.68
C TYR A 211 9.64 -2.55 -4.99
N GLY A 212 10.97 -2.70 -5.04
CA GLY A 212 11.68 -3.24 -6.21
C GLY A 212 11.28 -4.67 -6.55
N ASP A 213 11.19 -5.53 -5.54
CA ASP A 213 10.81 -6.95 -5.67
C ASP A 213 9.37 -7.11 -6.14
N MET A 214 8.49 -6.23 -5.71
CA MET A 214 7.10 -6.18 -6.15
C MET A 214 6.96 -5.77 -7.60
N VAL A 215 7.69 -4.74 -8.05
CA VAL A 215 7.71 -4.36 -9.47
C VAL A 215 8.21 -5.55 -10.30
N GLU A 216 9.28 -6.22 -9.86
CA GLU A 216 9.78 -7.42 -10.55
C GLU A 216 8.75 -8.56 -10.58
N HIS A 217 8.04 -8.79 -9.47
CA HIS A 217 6.97 -9.79 -9.40
C HIS A 217 5.89 -9.52 -10.44
N PHE A 218 5.36 -8.30 -10.53
CA PHE A 218 4.31 -7.97 -11.50
C PHE A 218 4.79 -8.01 -12.95
N VAL A 219 6.01 -7.55 -13.21
CA VAL A 219 6.64 -7.67 -14.54
C VAL A 219 6.72 -9.11 -15.01
N ARG A 220 7.13 -10.02 -14.12
CA ARG A 220 7.17 -11.47 -14.41
C ARG A 220 5.77 -12.06 -14.52
N ARG A 221 4.87 -11.70 -13.61
CA ARG A 221 3.52 -12.27 -13.51
C ARG A 221 2.64 -11.97 -14.71
N TRP A 222 2.78 -10.77 -15.29
CA TRP A 222 2.11 -10.36 -16.52
C TRP A 222 2.97 -10.57 -17.77
N LYS A 223 4.16 -11.16 -17.63
CA LYS A 223 5.07 -11.45 -18.74
C LYS A 223 5.33 -10.23 -19.62
N VAL A 224 5.53 -9.07 -19.00
CA VAL A 224 5.62 -7.78 -19.71
C VAL A 224 6.74 -7.79 -20.76
N ALA A 225 7.84 -8.51 -20.50
CA ALA A 225 8.95 -8.65 -21.43
C ALA A 225 8.64 -9.50 -22.67
N GLU A 226 7.63 -10.37 -22.62
CA GLU A 226 7.22 -11.25 -23.72
C GLU A 226 6.11 -10.63 -24.59
N LEU A 227 5.67 -9.39 -24.28
CA LEU A 227 4.62 -8.72 -25.05
C LEU A 227 5.15 -8.32 -26.44
N GLU A 228 4.47 -8.78 -27.48
CA GLU A 228 4.74 -8.49 -28.88
C GLU A 228 3.62 -7.63 -29.49
N GLY A 229 3.84 -7.11 -30.70
CA GLY A 229 2.82 -6.32 -31.42
C GLY A 229 2.58 -4.91 -30.88
N LEU A 230 3.42 -4.43 -29.96
CA LEU A 230 3.29 -3.11 -29.35
C LEU A 230 3.61 -1.96 -30.32
N SER A 231 3.03 -0.79 -30.06
CA SER A 231 3.36 0.47 -30.72
C SER A 231 4.78 0.93 -30.33
N GLY A 232 5.29 1.97 -31.00
CA GLY A 232 6.56 2.58 -30.62
C GLY A 232 6.55 3.17 -29.20
N GLU A 233 5.39 3.63 -28.72
CA GLU A 233 5.21 4.08 -27.33
C GLU A 233 5.09 2.91 -26.35
N GLY A 234 4.35 1.87 -26.72
CA GLY A 234 4.23 0.64 -25.93
C GLY A 234 5.58 -0.03 -25.68
N ARG A 235 6.44 -0.12 -26.71
CA ARG A 235 7.82 -0.62 -26.53
C ARG A 235 8.65 0.22 -25.56
N ARG A 236 8.59 1.56 -25.65
CA ARG A 236 9.27 2.43 -24.68
C ARG A 236 8.74 2.27 -23.26
N ALA A 237 7.44 2.03 -23.11
CA ALA A 237 6.82 1.74 -21.83
C ALA A 237 7.29 0.38 -21.28
N GLN A 238 7.30 -0.66 -22.11
CA GLN A 238 7.81 -1.99 -21.80
C GLN A 238 9.27 -1.95 -21.32
N ASP A 239 10.17 -1.32 -22.10
CA ASP A 239 11.58 -1.18 -21.74
C ASP A 239 11.78 -0.46 -20.40
N TYR A 240 11.01 0.61 -20.18
CA TYR A 240 11.04 1.36 -18.94
C TYR A 240 10.65 0.49 -17.74
N VAL A 241 9.52 -0.22 -17.84
CA VAL A 241 8.98 -1.04 -16.75
C VAL A 241 9.92 -2.23 -16.46
N CYS A 242 10.42 -2.91 -17.50
CA CYS A 242 11.35 -4.03 -17.34
C CYS A 242 12.71 -3.62 -16.75
N GLY A 243 13.17 -2.40 -17.03
CA GLY A 243 14.42 -1.86 -16.47
C GLY A 243 14.29 -1.32 -15.04
N LEU A 244 13.07 -1.06 -14.57
CA LEU A 244 12.81 -0.35 -13.32
C LEU A 244 13.28 -1.10 -12.06
N PRO A 245 13.07 -2.44 -11.90
CA PRO A 245 13.53 -3.16 -10.71
C PRO A 245 15.03 -3.01 -10.44
N ARG A 246 15.86 -3.12 -11.49
CA ARG A 246 17.32 -2.95 -11.38
C ARG A 246 17.69 -1.53 -10.95
N LYS A 247 16.99 -0.53 -11.47
CA LYS A 247 17.20 0.88 -11.10
C LYS A 247 16.83 1.15 -9.65
N ILE A 248 15.72 0.59 -9.17
CA ILE A 248 15.26 0.73 -7.78
C ILE A 248 16.28 0.14 -6.82
N ARG A 249 16.72 -1.11 -7.04
CA ARG A 249 17.73 -1.77 -6.19
C ARG A 249 19.02 -0.96 -6.09
N ARG A 250 19.54 -0.47 -7.21
CA ARG A 250 20.75 0.37 -7.21
C ARG A 250 20.56 1.68 -6.44
N MET A 251 19.39 2.32 -6.57
CA MET A 251 19.08 3.54 -5.81
C MET A 251 18.95 3.27 -4.32
N GLU A 252 18.40 2.12 -3.94
CA GLU A 252 18.30 1.69 -2.56
C GLU A 252 19.67 1.45 -1.93
N GLU A 253 20.55 0.68 -2.59
CA GLU A 253 21.91 0.44 -2.11
C GLU A 253 22.63 1.77 -1.77
N LEU A 254 22.55 2.73 -2.70
CA LEU A 254 23.10 4.08 -2.50
C LEU A 254 22.43 4.86 -1.35
N ALA A 255 21.13 4.67 -1.13
CA ALA A 255 20.41 5.32 -0.04
C ALA A 255 20.73 4.67 1.32
N HIS A 256 20.94 3.36 1.36
CA HIS A 256 21.36 2.62 2.54
C HIS A 256 22.75 3.08 2.99
N ASP A 257 23.71 3.15 2.06
CA ASP A 257 25.08 3.64 2.33
C ASP A 257 25.09 5.05 2.91
N ARG A 258 24.26 5.95 2.36
CA ARG A 258 24.10 7.32 2.87
C ARG A 258 23.47 7.37 4.26
N THR A 259 22.56 6.46 4.56
CA THR A 259 21.86 6.42 5.86
C THR A 259 22.76 5.84 6.94
N ALA A 260 23.60 4.85 6.60
CA ALA A 260 24.61 4.30 7.51
C ALA A 260 25.66 5.34 7.94
N GLN A 261 25.81 6.44 7.19
CA GLN A 261 26.70 7.55 7.50
C GLN A 261 26.02 8.66 8.33
N LYS A 262 24.70 8.60 8.54
CA LYS A 262 23.98 9.60 9.35
C LYS A 262 24.10 9.28 10.83
N GLU A 263 24.13 10.33 11.64
CA GLU A 263 24.04 10.20 13.10
C GLU A 263 22.67 9.64 13.52
N ALA A 264 22.66 8.89 14.63
CA ALA A 264 21.45 8.30 15.18
C ALA A 264 20.46 9.39 15.59
N GLN A 265 19.40 9.56 14.80
CA GLN A 265 18.36 10.54 15.04
C GLN A 265 17.12 9.87 15.60
N SER A 266 16.50 10.48 16.60
CA SER A 266 15.20 10.05 17.13
C SER A 266 14.15 11.14 16.94
N VAL A 267 12.90 10.72 16.74
CA VAL A 267 11.74 11.60 16.67
C VAL A 267 10.71 11.18 17.70
N ARG A 268 9.92 12.14 18.20
CA ARG A 268 8.79 11.86 19.09
C ARG A 268 7.54 11.68 18.25
N ILE A 269 6.83 10.57 18.46
CA ILE A 269 5.61 10.24 17.71
C ILE A 269 4.43 10.25 18.68
N SER A 270 3.42 11.04 18.35
CA SER A 270 2.24 11.25 19.23
C SER A 270 1.44 9.97 19.46
N TRP A 271 1.44 9.03 18.52
CA TRP A 271 0.78 7.72 18.64
C TRP A 271 1.29 6.86 19.80
N VAL A 272 2.53 7.06 20.23
CA VAL A 272 3.17 6.31 21.32
C VAL A 272 3.46 7.24 22.51
N PHE A 273 2.54 8.16 22.81
CA PHE A 273 2.67 9.12 23.92
C PHE A 273 3.93 9.99 23.85
N ASP A 274 4.29 10.43 22.63
CA ASP A 274 5.48 11.26 22.37
C ASP A 274 6.80 10.59 22.80
N ARG A 275 6.83 9.25 22.93
CA ARG A 275 8.07 8.49 23.18
C ARG A 275 9.04 8.61 22.00
N PRO A 276 10.36 8.64 22.26
CA PRO A 276 11.36 8.75 21.20
C PRO A 276 11.52 7.44 20.43
N VAL A 277 11.41 7.53 19.11
CA VAL A 277 11.53 6.43 18.14
C VAL A 277 12.68 6.77 17.21
N ARG A 278 13.60 5.82 16.99
CA ARG A 278 14.77 6.06 16.12
C ARG A 278 14.37 6.12 14.64
N LEU A 279 15.05 6.95 13.87
CA LEU A 279 14.90 7.07 12.42
C LEU A 279 16.09 6.43 11.68
N HIS A 280 17.31 6.64 12.20
CA HIS A 280 18.58 6.14 11.68
C HIS A 280 19.35 5.46 12.80
#